data_AF-A0AAU3GQL3-F1
#
_entry.id   AF-A0AAU3GQL3-F1
#
_cell.length_a   1.000
_cell.length_b   1.000
_cell.length_c   1.000
_cell.angle_alpha   90.00
_cell.angle_beta   90.00
_cell.angle_gamma   90.00
#
_symmetry.space_group_name_H-M   'P 1'
#
loop_
_entity.id
_entity.type
_entity.pdbx_description
1 polymer ?
#
loop_
_entity_poly.entity_id
_entity_poly.type
_entity_poly.pdbx_seq_one_letter_code
_entity_poly.pdbx_strand_id
1 'polypeptide(L)' 'MAVADLTPRELEVLRLVAQGRSNRDIAGELFISAKTVSVHVSNILGKLGVSTRGEAAAAAHRLSMLA' A
#
# COMPACT_ATOMS: atom_id res chain seq x y z
N MET A 1 15.18 1.99 2.97
CA MET A 1 14.05 1.32 2.32
C MET A 1 14.09 -0.15 2.67
N ALA A 2 13.31 -0.59 3.64
CA ALA A 2 13.16 -2.01 3.94
C ALA A 2 11.67 -2.35 3.99
N VAL A 3 11.23 -3.29 3.17
CA VAL A 3 9.88 -3.88 3.24
C VAL A 3 9.59 -4.46 4.62
N ALA A 4 10.65 -4.87 5.33
CA ALA A 4 10.59 -5.40 6.68
C ALA A 4 9.92 -4.45 7.70
N ASP A 5 9.86 -3.14 7.42
CA ASP A 5 9.25 -2.16 8.33
C ASP A 5 7.73 -2.01 8.13
N LEU A 6 7.17 -2.63 7.08
CA LEU A 6 5.73 -2.64 6.84
C LEU A 6 5.06 -3.72 7.71
N THR A 7 3.96 -3.34 8.35
CA THR A 7 3.09 -4.31 9.04
C THR A 7 2.41 -5.24 8.04
N PRO A 8 1.91 -6.42 8.46
CA PRO A 8 1.15 -7.31 7.59
C PRO A 8 -0.01 -6.62 6.86
N ARG A 9 -0.74 -5.74 7.57
CA ARG A 9 -1.86 -5.00 6.97
C ARG A 9 -1.38 -3.97 5.94
N GLU A 10 -0.28 -3.28 6.21
CA GLU A 10 0.30 -2.35 5.24
C GLU A 10 0.83 -3.07 3.99
N LEU A 11 1.35 -4.30 4.13
CA LEU A 11 1.75 -5.14 3.01
C LEU A 11 0.55 -5.52 2.13
N GLU A 12 -0.57 -5.93 2.73
CA GLU A 12 -1.81 -6.20 1.99
C GLU A 12 -2.31 -4.97 1.24
N VAL A 13 -2.35 -3.81 1.91
CA VAL A 13 -2.74 -2.54 1.28
C VAL A 13 -1.79 -2.18 0.14
N LEU A 14 -0.47 -2.33 0.33
CA LEU A 14 0.53 -2.04 -0.69
C LEU A 14 0.37 -2.92 -1.94
N ARG A 15 0.05 -4.22 -1.76
CA ARG A 15 -0.23 -5.13 -2.89
C ARG A 15 -1.42 -4.64 -3.72
N LEU A 16 -2.50 -4.25 -3.06
CA LEU A 16 -3.70 -3.76 -3.76
C LEU A 16 -3.48 -2.38 -4.40
N VAL A 17 -2.67 -1.52 -3.77
CA VAL A 17 -2.21 -0.26 -4.38
C VAL A 17 -1.43 -0.53 -5.66
N ALA A 18 -0.54 -1.51 -5.66
CA ALA A 18 0.26 -1.89 -6.83
C ALA A 18 -0.60 -2.47 -7.97
N GLN A 19 -1.75 -3.07 -7.65
CA GLN A 19 -2.76 -3.49 -8.63
C GLN A 19 -3.63 -2.33 -9.17
N GLY A 20 -3.38 -1.09 -8.74
CA GLY A 20 -4.13 0.09 -9.19
C GLY A 20 -5.51 0.26 -8.55
N ARG A 21 -5.85 -0.53 -7.51
CA ARG A 21 -7.14 -0.42 -6.81
C ARG A 21 -7.26 0.94 -6.12
N SER A 22 -8.45 1.50 -5.98
CA SER A 22 -8.67 2.75 -5.21
C SER A 22 -8.77 2.46 -3.71
N ASN A 23 -8.70 3.48 -2.86
CA ASN A 23 -8.93 3.30 -1.41
C ASN A 23 -10.33 2.73 -1.09
N ARG A 24 -11.32 3.01 -1.95
CA ARG A 24 -12.69 2.49 -1.80
C ARG A 24 -12.75 1.00 -2.16
N ASP A 25 -12.05 0.59 -3.21
CA ASP A 25 -11.99 -0.82 -3.61
C ASP A 25 -11.26 -1.66 -2.56
N ILE A 26 -10.13 -1.14 -2.07
CA ILE A 26 -9.35 -1.77 -0.99
C ILE A 26 -10.18 -1.87 0.29
N ALA A 27 -10.92 -0.83 0.63
CA ALA A 27 -11.81 -0.83 1.78
C ALA A 27 -12.87 -1.94 1.70
N GLY A 28 -13.47 -2.13 0.53
CA GLY A 28 -14.41 -3.22 0.28
C GLY A 28 -13.77 -4.60 0.40
N GLU A 29 -12.55 -4.77 -0.13
CA GLU A 29 -11.84 -6.05 -0.10
C GLU A 29 -11.32 -6.43 1.30
N LEU A 30 -10.90 -5.43 2.08
CA LEU A 30 -10.35 -5.64 3.43
C LEU A 30 -11.39 -5.45 4.56
N PHE A 31 -12.67 -5.21 4.22
CA PHE A 31 -13.76 -4.98 5.17
C PHE A 31 -13.48 -3.87 6.20
N ILE A 32 -12.90 -2.75 5.75
CA ILE A 32 -12.58 -1.57 6.58
C ILE A 32 -13.05 -0.28 5.89
N SER A 33 -12.95 0.86 6.57
CA SER A 33 -13.31 2.14 5.96
C SER A 33 -12.25 2.63 4.97
N ALA A 34 -12.67 3.37 3.93
CA ALA A 34 -11.74 4.04 3.01
C ALA A 34 -10.82 5.06 3.72
N LYS A 35 -11.28 5.64 4.84
CA LYS A 35 -10.44 6.50 5.69
C LYS A 35 -9.32 5.71 6.36
N THR A 36 -9.59 4.50 6.85
CA THR A 36 -8.59 3.59 7.41
C THR A 36 -7.56 3.19 6.36
N VAL A 37 -8.00 2.86 5.14
CA VAL A 37 -7.08 2.60 4.02
C VAL A 37 -6.20 3.81 3.72
N SER A 38 -6.77 5.02 3.74
CA SER A 38 -5.98 6.25 3.52
C SER A 38 -4.87 6.42 4.55
N VAL A 39 -5.13 6.09 5.82
CA VAL A 39 -4.10 6.14 6.88
C VAL A 39 -2.98 5.12 6.60
N HIS A 40 -3.35 3.88 6.24
CA HIS A 40 -2.36 2.88 5.85
C HIS A 40 -1.50 3.32 4.67
N VAL A 41 -2.12 3.91 3.62
CA VAL A 41 -1.38 4.45 2.47
C VAL A 41 -0.39 5.53 2.92
N SER A 42 -0.82 6.49 3.75
CA SER A 42 0.09 7.54 4.26
C SER A 42 1.28 6.95 5.04
N ASN A 43 1.04 5.95 5.89
CA ASN A 43 2.11 5.29 6.63
C ASN A 43 3.06 4.53 5.71
N ILE A 44 2.54 3.85 4.69
CA ILE A 44 3.33 3.16 3.67
C ILE A 44 4.24 4.16 2.94
N LEU A 45 3.70 5.31 2.50
CA LEU A 45 4.48 6.36 1.86
C LEU A 45 5.66 6.80 2.73
N GLY A 46 5.39 7.09 4.01
CA GLY A 46 6.42 7.47 4.98
C GLY A 46 7.49 6.37 5.17
N LYS A 47 7.08 5.12 5.33
CA LYS A 47 8.00 3.98 5.54
C LYS A 47 8.82 3.63 4.30
N LEU A 48 8.24 3.79 3.11
CA LEU A 48 8.94 3.61 1.85
C LEU A 48 9.81 4.82 1.47
N GLY A 49 9.63 5.97 2.13
CA GLY A 49 10.33 7.21 1.82
C GLY A 49 9.92 7.80 0.46
N VAL A 50 8.67 7.61 0.07
CA VAL A 50 8.10 8.10 -1.20
C VAL A 50 6.94 9.06 -0.92
N SER A 51 6.58 9.88 -1.89
CA SER A 51 5.58 10.95 -1.72
C SER A 51 4.26 10.65 -2.40
N THR A 52 4.23 9.72 -3.36
CA THR A 52 3.02 9.45 -4.15
C THR A 52 2.60 7.98 -4.12
N ARG A 53 1.29 7.76 -4.32
CA ARG A 53 0.72 6.42 -4.53
C ARG A 53 1.39 5.69 -5.69
N GLY A 54 1.69 6.39 -6.78
CA GLY A 54 2.35 5.82 -7.95
C GLY A 54 3.77 5.36 -7.65
N GLU A 55 4.53 6.14 -6.87
CA GLU A 55 5.87 5.74 -6.41
C GLU A 55 5.80 4.51 -5.49
N ALA A 56 4.81 4.42 -4.62
CA ALA A 56 4.59 3.23 -3.78
C ALA A 56 4.26 1.99 -4.62
N ALA A 57 3.39 2.12 -5.63
CA ALA A 57 3.10 1.05 -6.58
C ALA A 57 4.36 0.61 -7.32
N ALA A 58 5.16 1.55 -7.84
CA ALA A 58 6.42 1.25 -8.51
C ALA A 58 7.44 0.58 -7.57
N ALA A 59 7.48 0.98 -6.30
CA ALA A 59 8.32 0.33 -5.29
C ALA A 59 7.88 -1.13 -5.06
N ALA A 60 6.58 -1.40 -4.93
CA ALA A 60 6.06 -2.76 -4.76
C ALA A 60 6.44 -3.70 -5.92
N HIS A 61 6.42 -3.19 -7.17
CA HIS A 61 6.89 -3.94 -8.33
C HIS A 61 8.39 -4.25 -8.26
N ARG A 62 9.24 -3.26 -7.91
CA ARG A 62 10.69 -3.49 -7.75
C ARG A 62 11.01 -4.52 -6.68
N LEU A 63 10.17 -4.61 -5.66
CA LEU A 63 10.30 -5.56 -4.55
C LEU A 63 9.75 -6.96 -4.87
N SER A 64 9.35 -7.21 -6.13
CA SER A 64 8.78 -8.48 -6.59
C SER A 64 7.58 -8.96 -5.77
N MET A 65 6.79 -8.02 -5.21
CA MET A 65 5.61 -8.36 -4.40
C MET A 65 4.41 -8.85 -5.21
N LEU A 66 4.53 -8.80 -6.53
CA LEU A 66 3.57 -9.30 -7.51
C LEU A 66 4.31 -10.33 -8.36
N ALA A 67 4.12 -11.61 -8.03
CA ALA A 67 4.53 -12.79 -8.77
C ALA A 67 3.37 -13.80 -8.69
#